data_AF-A0A544UA42-F1
#
_entry.id   AF-A0A544UA42-F1
#
_cell.length_a   1.000
_cell.length_b   1.000
_cell.length_c   1.000
_cell.angle_alpha   90.00
_cell.angle_beta   90.00
_cell.angle_gamma   90.00
#
_symmetry.space_group_name_H-M   'P 1'
#
loop_
_entity.id
_entity.type
_entity.pdbx_description
1 polymer ?
#
loop_
_entity_poly.entity_id
_entity_poly.type
_entity_poly.pdbx_seq_one_letter_code
_entity_poly.pdbx_strand_id
1 'polypeptide(L)' 'MNSMKKYIGEIEFNATKAEDFKNGTASLLPIGAKIYSVKKRDDIFIVKFDNVVKRYLILSEG' A
#
# COMPACT_ATOMS: atom_id res chain seq x y z
N MET A 1 -16.77 -0.63 12.72
CA MET A 1 -15.62 -0.08 11.96
C MET A 1 -14.89 -1.22 11.23
N ASN A 2 -15.50 -1.88 10.23
CA ASN A 2 -14.94 -3.11 9.60
C ASN A 2 -14.86 -3.01 8.06
N SER A 3 -14.04 -2.09 7.53
CA SER A 3 -13.91 -1.88 6.07
C SER A 3 -12.68 -2.53 5.42
N MET A 4 -11.76 -3.13 6.19
CA MET A 4 -10.55 -3.80 5.67
C MET A 4 -10.85 -5.27 5.41
N LYS A 5 -10.60 -5.75 4.19
CA LYS A 5 -10.92 -7.14 3.75
C LYS A 5 -9.78 -8.09 4.05
N LYS A 6 -8.58 -7.72 3.59
CA LYS A 6 -7.45 -8.64 3.49
C LYS A 6 -6.14 -7.86 3.58
N TYR A 7 -5.21 -8.39 4.36
CA TYR A 7 -3.83 -7.93 4.36
C TYR A 7 -3.18 -8.34 3.04
N ILE A 8 -2.57 -7.37 2.36
CA ILE A 8 -1.94 -7.55 1.05
C ILE A 8 -0.44 -7.77 1.23
N GLY A 9 0.20 -6.98 2.08
CA GLY A 9 1.64 -7.01 2.29
C GLY A 9 2.11 -5.82 3.11
N GLU A 10 3.42 -5.75 3.31
CA GLU A 10 4.10 -4.67 4.02
C GLU A 10 5.19 -4.10 3.11
N ILE A 11 5.45 -2.80 3.25
CA ILE A 11 6.57 -2.15 2.59
C ILE A 11 7.83 -2.48 3.38
N GLU A 12 8.71 -3.24 2.76
CA GLU A 12 9.99 -3.66 3.35
C GLU A 12 11.14 -2.76 2.88
N PHE A 13 10.98 -2.10 1.72
CA PHE A 13 12.02 -1.31 1.10
C PHE A 13 11.47 0.03 0.60
N ASN A 14 12.29 1.07 0.68
CA ASN A 14 12.06 2.32 -0.05
C ASN A 14 13.04 2.40 -1.21
N ALA A 15 12.53 2.61 -2.42
CA ALA A 15 13.37 2.89 -3.58
C ALA A 15 12.86 4.14 -4.28
N THR A 16 13.79 4.99 -4.68
CA THR A 16 13.52 6.16 -5.52
C THR A 16 14.02 5.97 -6.94
N LYS A 17 14.92 5.01 -7.17
CA LYS A 17 15.42 4.64 -8.49
C LYS A 17 14.67 3.43 -9.03
N ALA A 18 14.30 3.47 -10.30
CA ALA A 18 13.59 2.39 -10.99
C ALA A 18 14.31 1.04 -10.89
N GLU A 19 15.65 1.05 -10.96
CA GLU A 19 16.50 -0.15 -10.87
C GLU A 19 16.41 -0.89 -9.52
N ASP A 20 16.04 -0.19 -8.46
CA ASP A 20 15.95 -0.71 -7.10
C ASP A 20 14.53 -1.15 -6.72
N PHE A 21 13.55 -0.99 -7.64
CA PHE A 21 12.19 -1.46 -7.39
C PHE A 21 12.11 -2.98 -7.45
N LYS A 22 11.78 -3.58 -6.31
CA LYS A 22 11.44 -4.99 -6.16
C LYS A 22 10.12 -5.15 -5.42
N ASN A 23 9.64 -6.38 -5.29
CA ASN A 23 8.43 -6.63 -4.51
C ASN A 23 8.59 -6.12 -3.07
N GLY A 24 7.54 -5.50 -2.52
CA GLY A 24 7.58 -4.85 -1.20
C GLY A 24 8.28 -3.48 -1.19
N THR A 25 8.58 -2.90 -2.34
CA THR A 25 9.20 -1.57 -2.44
C THR A 25 8.17 -0.49 -2.71
N ALA A 26 8.30 0.66 -2.06
CA ALA A 26 7.51 1.84 -2.37
C ALA A 26 8.35 3.12 -2.25
N SER A 27 8.19 4.05 -3.18
CA SER A 27 8.90 5.35 -3.13
C SER A 27 8.25 6.35 -2.20
N LEU A 28 6.92 6.25 -2.03
CA LEU A 28 6.11 7.23 -1.30
C LEU A 28 5.58 6.70 0.03
N LEU A 29 5.77 5.42 0.31
CA LEU A 29 5.33 4.79 1.55
C LEU A 29 6.56 4.48 2.42
N PRO A 30 6.47 4.72 3.74
CA PRO A 30 7.55 4.38 4.65
C PRO A 30 7.68 2.86 4.82
N ILE A 31 8.89 2.40 5.14
CA ILE A 31 9.16 1.00 5.51
C ILE A 31 8.37 0.66 6.77
N GLY A 32 7.75 -0.51 6.80
CA GLY A 32 6.82 -0.96 7.85
C GLY A 32 5.37 -0.54 7.61
N ALA A 33 5.06 0.11 6.49
CA ALA A 33 3.69 0.43 6.12
C ALA A 33 2.93 -0.82 5.68
N LYS A 34 1.80 -1.12 6.33
CA LYS A 34 0.96 -2.29 6.05
C LYS A 34 -0.15 -1.95 5.09
N ILE A 35 -0.28 -2.73 4.02
CA ILE A 35 -1.26 -2.52 2.95
C ILE A 35 -2.42 -3.51 3.13
N TYR A 36 -3.63 -2.99 3.04
CA TYR A 36 -4.88 -3.73 3.14
C TYR A 36 -5.78 -3.39 1.96
N SER A 37 -6.49 -4.38 1.42
CA SER A 37 -7.55 -4.14 0.45
C SER A 37 -8.89 -3.86 1.13
N VAL A 38 -9.78 -3.18 0.39
CA VAL A 38 -11.13 -2.85 0.86
C VAL A 38 -12.13 -3.89 0.34
N LYS A 39 -13.13 -4.23 1.16
CA LYS A 39 -14.10 -5.31 0.84
C LYS A 39 -14.86 -5.12 -0.47
N LYS A 40 -15.19 -3.87 -0.79
CA LYS A 40 -16.15 -3.47 -1.82
C LYS A 40 -15.55 -2.66 -2.98
N ARG A 41 -14.27 -2.33 -2.93
CA ARG A 41 -13.58 -1.54 -3.95
C ARG A 41 -12.18 -2.10 -4.11
N ASP A 42 -11.98 -2.83 -5.20
CA ASP A 42 -10.68 -3.40 -5.56
C ASP A 42 -9.71 -2.31 -6.06
N ASP A 43 -10.25 -1.14 -6.43
CA ASP A 43 -9.48 0.03 -6.88
C ASP A 43 -8.90 0.85 -5.71
N ILE A 44 -9.17 0.49 -4.45
CA ILE A 44 -8.72 1.24 -3.28
C ILE A 44 -7.91 0.35 -2.35
N PHE A 45 -6.71 0.82 -2.02
CA PHE A 45 -5.89 0.29 -0.94
C PHE A 45 -5.91 1.19 0.28
N ILE A 46 -5.84 0.57 1.45
CA ILE A 46 -5.66 1.23 2.74
C ILE A 46 -4.25 0.91 3.21
N VAL A 47 -3.46 1.95 3.47
CA VAL A 47 -2.13 1.82 4.06
C VAL A 47 -2.18 2.29 5.50
N LYS A 48 -1.64 1.47 6.41
CA LYS A 48 -1.48 1.82 7.82
C LYS A 48 -0.01 1.92 8.17
N PHE A 49 0.38 3.02 8.80
CA PHE A 49 1.72 3.20 9.32
C PHE A 49 1.64 4.09 10.56
N ASP A 50 2.28 3.68 11.65
CA ASP A 50 2.39 4.45 12.88
C ASP A 50 1.06 5.07 13.38
N ASN A 51 0.02 4.23 13.46
CA ASN A 51 -1.36 4.60 13.83
C ASN A 51 -2.07 5.57 12.85
N VAL A 52 -1.41 5.99 11.77
CA VAL A 52 -1.99 6.76 10.67
C VAL A 52 -2.55 5.81 9.61
N VAL A 53 -3.76 6.10 9.14
CA VAL A 53 -4.42 5.36 8.06
C VAL A 53 -4.58 6.26 6.86
N LYS A 54 -3.95 5.91 5.73
CA LYS A 54 -4.10 6.58 4.44
C LYS A 54 -4.81 5.69 3.43
N ARG A 55 -5.55 6.28 2.49
CA ARG A 55 -6.25 5.56 1.42
C ARG A 55 -5.67 5.97 0.07
N TYR A 56 -5.36 5.01 -0.76
CA TYR A 56 -4.77 5.19 -2.08
C TYR A 56 -5.71 4.61 -3.13
N LEU A 57 -5.99 5.38 -4.17
CA LEU A 57 -6.70 4.91 -5.36
C LEU A 57 -5.66 4.32 -6.33
N ILE A 58 -5.92 3.11 -6.82
CA ILE A 58 -5.13 2.52 -7.90
C ILE A 58 -5.53 3.26 -9.18
N LEU A 59 -4.58 3.96 -9.77
CA LEU A 59 -4.68 4.44 -11.14
C LEU A 59 -3.94 3.42 -11.99
N SER A 60 -4.68 2.53 -12.66
CA SER A 60 -4.12 1.72 -13.74
C SER A 60 -4.31 2.51 -15.03
N GLU A 61 -3.21 2.85 -15.69
CA GLU A 61 -3.29 3.29 -17.09
C GLU A 61 -3.58 2.05 -17.95
N GLY A 62 -4.64 2.16 -18.78
CA GLY A 62 -5.09 1.09 -19.68
C GLY A 62 -4.27 0.99 -20.96
#